data_AF-A0A7K4EH67-F1
#
_entry.id   AF-A0A7K4EH67-F1
#
_cell.length_a   1.000
_cell.length_b   1.000
_cell.length_c   1.000
_cell.angle_alpha   90.00
_cell.angle_beta   90.00
_cell.angle_gamma   90.00
#
_symmetry.space_group_name_H-M   'P 1'
#
loop_
_entity.id
_entity.type
_entity.pdbx_description
1 polymer ?
#
loop_
_entity_poly.entity_id
_entity_poly.type
_entity_poly.pdbx_seq_one_letter_code
_entity_poly.pdbx_strand_id
1 'polypeptide(L)'
;MPEADWEDLQTLVENADTSLLQFECFTLPLSDAIGFKIFSTPWTDDHLGKYWGYDLQSLQALQAEEGFSDETIRLLTLAAQADVRFLVIDPNSNVLNGLPLFGC
;
A
#
# COMPACT_ATOMS: atom_id res chain seq x y z
N MET A 1 8.50 -3.35 -9.78
CA MET A 1 7.47 -4.41 -9.78
C MET A 1 7.37 -4.92 -11.21
N PRO A 2 7.29 -6.24 -11.44
CA PRO A 2 6.92 -6.81 -12.73
C PRO A 2 5.62 -6.21 -13.29
N GLU A 3 5.44 -6.23 -14.62
CA GLU A 3 4.26 -5.67 -15.31
C GLU A 3 2.97 -6.43 -14.96
N ALA A 4 3.02 -7.76 -14.85
CA ALA A 4 1.87 -8.58 -14.45
C ALA A 4 1.36 -8.20 -13.04
N ASP A 5 2.26 -8.05 -12.07
CA ASP A 5 1.92 -7.63 -10.72
C ASP A 5 1.26 -6.24 -10.71
N TRP A 6 1.62 -5.37 -11.68
CA TRP A 6 1.03 -4.04 -11.80
C TRP A 6 -0.41 -4.08 -12.31
N GLU A 7 -0.69 -4.88 -13.36
CA GLU A 7 -2.05 -5.08 -13.88
C GLU A 7 -2.98 -5.70 -12.82
N ASP A 8 -2.47 -6.67 -12.05
CA ASP A 8 -3.20 -7.28 -10.94
C ASP A 8 -3.52 -6.23 -9.86
N LEU A 9 -2.55 -5.38 -9.50
CA LEU A 9 -2.77 -4.31 -8.52
C LEU A 9 -3.76 -3.25 -9.02
N GLN A 10 -3.72 -2.88 -10.30
CA GLN A 10 -4.70 -1.97 -10.90
C GLN A 10 -6.12 -2.54 -10.79
N THR A 11 -6.28 -3.81 -11.13
CA THR A 11 -7.57 -4.51 -11.03
C THR A 11 -8.06 -4.55 -9.57
N LEU A 12 -7.17 -4.83 -8.63
CA LEU A 12 -7.52 -4.93 -7.22
C LEU A 12 -7.93 -3.57 -6.64
N VAL A 13 -7.21 -2.49 -6.97
CA VAL A 13 -7.51 -1.13 -6.51
C VAL A 13 -8.90 -0.64 -6.91
N GLU A 14 -9.42 -1.08 -8.05
CA GLU A 14 -10.76 -0.72 -8.51
C GLU A 14 -11.88 -1.50 -7.81
N ASN A 15 -11.58 -2.71 -7.29
CA ASN A 15 -12.59 -3.68 -6.91
C ASN A 15 -12.52 -4.15 -5.45
N ALA A 16 -11.41 -3.93 -4.75
CA ALA A 16 -11.18 -4.45 -3.40
C ALA A 16 -12.14 -3.86 -2.36
N ASP A 17 -12.61 -4.70 -1.44
CA ASP A 17 -13.24 -4.25 -0.20
C ASP A 17 -12.17 -3.81 0.80
N THR A 18 -11.98 -2.50 0.90
CA THR A 18 -10.96 -1.91 1.75
C THR A 18 -11.45 -1.57 3.16
N SER A 19 -12.70 -1.92 3.51
CA SER A 19 -13.36 -1.49 4.76
C SER A 19 -12.62 -1.85 6.04
N LEU A 20 -11.84 -2.94 6.04
CA LEU A 20 -11.07 -3.42 7.19
C LEU A 20 -9.55 -3.30 7.01
N LEU A 21 -9.09 -2.76 5.88
CA LEU A 21 -7.67 -2.83 5.49
C LEU A 21 -6.83 -1.64 5.95
N GLN A 22 -7.46 -0.68 6.64
CA GLN A 22 -6.84 0.56 7.12
C GLN A 22 -6.28 1.47 6.00
N PHE A 23 -6.78 1.33 4.78
CA PHE A 23 -6.56 2.30 3.71
C PHE A 23 -7.78 2.37 2.80
N GLU A 24 -7.87 3.42 1.97
CA GLU A 24 -8.70 3.42 0.77
C GLU A 24 -7.79 3.56 -0.46
N CYS A 25 -8.16 2.89 -1.55
CA CYS A 25 -7.45 2.99 -2.83
C CYS A 25 -8.08 4.07 -3.71
N PHE A 26 -7.28 4.67 -4.59
CA PHE A 26 -7.77 5.58 -5.63
C PHE A 26 -6.87 5.53 -6.86
N THR A 27 -7.44 5.86 -8.02
CA THR A 27 -6.68 6.08 -9.25
C THR A 27 -6.66 7.56 -9.60
N LEU A 28 -5.63 8.00 -10.33
CA LEU A 28 -5.56 9.35 -10.85
C LEU A 28 -6.07 9.38 -12.30
N PRO A 29 -6.97 10.31 -12.67
CA PRO A 29 -7.67 10.25 -13.96
C PRO A 29 -6.79 10.49 -15.20
N LEU A 30 -5.57 10.99 -15.02
CA LEU A 30 -4.67 11.40 -16.10
C LEU A 30 -3.34 10.65 -16.09
N SER A 31 -3.23 9.56 -15.33
CA SER A 31 -2.01 8.75 -15.23
C SER A 31 -2.35 7.33 -14.80
N ASP A 32 -1.47 6.38 -15.09
CA ASP A 32 -1.65 4.99 -14.61
C ASP A 32 -1.34 4.83 -13.12
N ALA A 33 -0.97 5.90 -12.42
CA ALA A 33 -0.59 5.87 -11.01
C ALA A 33 -1.73 5.44 -10.08
N ILE A 34 -1.34 4.68 -9.06
CA ILE A 34 -2.21 4.15 -8.00
C ILE A 34 -1.94 4.91 -6.72
N GLY A 35 -3.01 5.29 -6.02
CA GLY A 35 -2.96 5.97 -4.75
C GLY A 35 -3.56 5.15 -3.62
N PHE A 36 -2.99 5.32 -2.44
CA PHE A 36 -3.49 4.81 -1.17
C PHE A 36 -3.57 5.95 -0.18
N LYS A 37 -4.73 6.11 0.46
CA LYS A 37 -4.83 6.95 1.66
C LYS A 37 -4.85 6.04 2.86
N ILE A 38 -3.82 6.18 3.69
CA ILE A 38 -3.50 5.27 4.79
C ILE A 38 -4.06 5.83 6.09
N PHE A 39 -4.81 5.01 6.81
CA PHE A 39 -5.43 5.34 8.08
C PHE A 39 -4.58 4.83 9.25
N SER A 40 -4.89 5.32 10.44
CA SER A 40 -4.43 4.68 11.69
C SER A 40 -2.91 4.56 11.85
N THR A 41 -2.13 5.39 11.15
CA THR A 41 -0.67 5.42 11.28
C THR A 41 -0.26 5.95 12.66
N PRO A 42 0.85 5.45 13.22
CA PRO A 42 1.76 4.46 12.64
C PRO A 42 1.26 3.02 12.80
N TRP A 43 1.50 2.15 11.81
CA TRP A 43 1.19 0.72 11.93
C TRP A 43 2.31 -0.02 12.68
N THR A 44 2.19 -0.01 14.00
CA THR A 44 3.01 -0.81 14.92
C THR A 44 2.08 -1.66 15.79
N ASP A 45 2.55 -2.80 16.30
CA ASP A 45 1.75 -3.67 17.16
C ASP A 45 1.19 -2.90 18.37
N ASP A 46 2.01 -2.04 18.99
CA ASP A 46 1.59 -1.21 20.13
C ASP A 46 0.47 -0.22 19.74
N HIS A 47 0.60 0.45 18.60
CA HIS A 47 -0.36 1.47 18.17
C HIS A 47 -1.69 0.84 17.71
N LEU A 48 -1.62 -0.20 16.88
CA LEU A 48 -2.78 -0.93 16.41
C LEU A 48 -3.48 -1.63 17.58
N GLY A 49 -2.72 -2.31 18.46
CA GLY A 49 -3.27 -2.99 19.62
C GLY A 49 -3.97 -2.03 20.57
N LYS A 50 -3.38 -0.85 20.83
CA LYS A 50 -3.94 0.15 21.75
C LYS A 50 -5.24 0.78 21.25
N TYR A 51 -5.35 1.09 19.96
CA TYR A 51 -6.47 1.88 19.43
C TYR A 51 -7.48 1.08 18.60
N TRP A 52 -7.08 -0.08 18.08
CA TRP A 52 -7.87 -0.90 17.16
C TRP A 52 -8.03 -2.35 17.60
N GLY A 53 -7.25 -2.79 18.60
CA GLY A 53 -7.43 -4.09 19.26
C GLY A 53 -6.86 -5.28 18.50
N TYR A 54 -5.97 -5.06 17.53
CA TYR A 54 -5.27 -6.11 16.77
C TYR A 54 -3.81 -5.72 16.51
N ASP A 55 -2.98 -6.70 16.15
CA ASP A 55 -1.57 -6.51 15.82
C ASP A 55 -1.32 -6.30 14.32
N LEU A 56 -0.10 -5.92 13.95
CA LEU A 56 0.27 -5.68 12.56
C LEU A 56 0.12 -6.93 11.70
N GLN A 57 0.45 -8.11 12.25
CA GLN A 57 0.34 -9.37 11.53
C GLN A 57 -1.11 -9.68 11.12
N SER A 58 -2.07 -9.41 12.02
CA SER A 58 -3.50 -9.60 11.74
C SER A 58 -3.98 -8.65 10.62
N LEU A 59 -3.51 -7.41 10.62
CA LEU A 59 -3.82 -6.45 9.54
C LEU A 59 -3.26 -6.91 8.19
N GLN A 60 -2.00 -7.37 8.17
CA GLN A 60 -1.37 -7.87 6.96
C GLN A 60 -2.06 -9.13 6.42
N ALA A 61 -2.54 -10.01 7.31
CA ALA A 61 -3.31 -11.18 6.91
C ALA A 61 -4.64 -10.81 6.22
N LEU A 62 -5.36 -9.80 6.71
CA LEU A 62 -6.58 -9.29 6.06
C LEU A 62 -6.28 -8.70 4.67
N GLN A 63 -5.17 -7.97 4.54
CA GLN A 63 -4.75 -7.40 3.26
C GLN A 63 -4.36 -8.50 2.25
N ALA A 64 -3.68 -9.55 2.71
CA ALA A 64 -3.35 -10.69 1.87
C ALA A 64 -4.60 -11.50 1.48
N GLU A 65 -5.57 -11.64 2.37
CA GLU A 65 -6.85 -12.31 2.08
C GLU A 65 -7.67 -11.57 1.02
N GLU A 66 -7.63 -10.23 1.01
CA GLU A 66 -8.23 -9.41 -0.06
C GLU A 66 -7.47 -9.54 -1.40
N GLY A 67 -6.23 -10.02 -1.37
CA GLY A 67 -5.44 -10.30 -2.58
C GLY A 67 -4.28 -9.35 -2.83
N PHE A 68 -3.93 -8.46 -1.89
CA PHE A 68 -2.74 -7.62 -2.02
C PHE A 68 -1.46 -8.48 -1.91
N SER A 69 -0.49 -8.25 -2.79
CA SER A 69 0.80 -8.96 -2.77
C SER A 69 1.64 -8.61 -1.54
N ASP A 70 2.55 -9.51 -1.16
CA ASP A 70 3.51 -9.29 -0.07
C ASP A 70 4.33 -8.01 -0.27
N GLU A 71 4.73 -7.70 -1.51
CA GLU A 71 5.45 -6.48 -1.86
C GLU A 71 4.60 -5.22 -1.60
N THR A 72 3.33 -5.25 -1.97
CA THR A 72 2.40 -4.12 -1.77
C THR A 72 2.13 -3.92 -0.29
N ILE A 73 1.84 -5.00 0.44
CA ILE A 73 1.63 -4.99 1.89
C ILE A 73 2.86 -4.45 2.62
N ARG A 74 4.05 -4.88 2.22
CA ARG A 74 5.31 -4.39 2.78
C ARG A 74 5.50 -2.90 2.53
N LEU A 75 5.21 -2.41 1.32
CA LEU A 75 5.30 -1.00 0.98
C LEU A 75 4.34 -0.15 1.81
N LEU A 76 3.07 -0.57 1.93
CA LEU A 76 2.05 0.08 2.75
C LEU A 76 2.45 0.09 4.23
N THR A 77 2.99 -1.02 4.73
CA THR A 77 3.49 -1.12 6.10
C THR A 77 4.60 -0.11 6.35
N LEU A 78 5.59 -0.01 5.46
CA LEU A 78 6.70 0.95 5.57
C LEU A 78 6.19 2.40 5.53
N ALA A 79 5.26 2.70 4.62
CA ALA A 79 4.65 4.03 4.52
C ALA A 79 3.89 4.38 5.81
N ALA A 80 3.05 3.46 6.31
CA ALA A 80 2.31 3.65 7.53
C ALA A 80 3.23 3.83 8.75
N GLN A 81 4.31 3.04 8.87
CA GLN A 81 5.29 3.19 9.95
C GLN A 81 6.06 4.51 9.90
N ALA A 82 6.21 5.08 8.70
CA ALA A 82 6.79 6.41 8.50
C ALA A 82 5.76 7.55 8.65
N ASP A 83 4.56 7.27 9.18
CA ASP A 83 3.45 8.22 9.32
C ASP A 83 2.98 8.87 8.00
N VAL A 84 3.23 8.20 6.87
CA VAL A 84 2.70 8.62 5.57
C VAL A 84 1.20 8.38 5.53
N ARG A 85 0.43 9.43 5.21
CA ARG A 85 -1.04 9.37 5.09
C ARG A 85 -1.52 9.18 3.66
N PHE A 86 -0.67 9.51 2.68
CA PHE A 86 -0.96 9.35 1.25
C PHE A 86 0.28 8.80 0.56
N LEU A 87 0.12 7.65 -0.09
CA LEU A 87 1.15 7.02 -0.91
C LEU A 87 0.65 6.99 -2.35
N VAL A 88 1.44 7.50 -3.29
CA VAL A 88 1.15 7.39 -4.73
C VAL A 88 2.30 6.65 -5.37
N ILE A 89 1.97 5.57 -6.08
CA ILE A 89 2.91 4.76 -6.85
C ILE A 89 2.69 5.10 -8.32
N ASP A 90 3.70 5.69 -8.94
CA ASP A 90 3.67 6.05 -10.35
C ASP A 90 4.60 5.11 -11.14
N PRO A 91 4.07 4.19 -11.96
CA PRO A 91 4.87 3.24 -12.73
C PRO A 91 5.62 3.92 -13.87
N ASN A 92 5.18 5.11 -14.28
CA ASN A 92 5.71 5.87 -15.41
C ASN A 92 6.70 6.96 -14.95
N SER A 93 7.01 7.01 -13.65
CA SER A 93 7.89 8.03 -13.11
C SER A 93 9.31 7.87 -13.65
N ASN A 94 9.89 8.99 -14.06
CA ASN A 94 11.28 9.02 -14.50
C ASN A 94 12.22 8.69 -13.35
N VAL A 95 13.33 8.02 -13.67
CA VAL A 95 14.43 7.85 -12.74
C VAL A 95 14.90 9.23 -12.25
N LEU A 96 14.92 9.42 -10.94
CA LEU A 96 15.43 10.63 -10.33
C LEU A 96 16.97 10.60 -10.32
N ASN A 97 17.58 11.59 -10.98
CA ASN A 97 19.03 11.73 -10.99
C ASN A 97 19.59 11.82 -9.56
N GLY A 98 20.57 10.97 -9.25
CA GLY A 98 21.25 10.96 -7.95
C GLY A 98 20.57 10.10 -6.88
N LEU A 99 19.45 9.44 -7.17
CA LEU A 99 18.88 8.42 -6.30
C LEU A 99 19.33 7.02 -6.71
N PRO A 100 19.59 6.12 -5.74
CA PRO A 100 19.91 4.74 -6.03
C PRO A 100 18.73 4.05 -6.73
N LEU A 101 19.04 3.34 -7.80
CA LEU A 101 18.12 2.39 -8.42
C LEU A 101 18.24 1.06 -7.69
N PHE A 102 17.13 0.59 -7.15
CA PHE A 102 17.04 -0.74 -6.56
C PHE A 102 16.38 -1.64 -7.61
N GLY A 103 17.20 -2.19 -8.52
CA GLY A 103 16.77 -3.24 -9.44
C GLY A 103 16.80 -4.62 -8.79
N CYS A 104 15.94 -5.51 -9.27
CA CYS A 104 16.04 -6.96 -9.07
C CYS A 104 17.01 -7.59 -10.08
#